data_AF-A0A2V5WAJ5-F1
#
_entry.id   AF-A0A2V5WAJ5-F1
#
_cell.length_a   1.000
_cell.length_b   1.000
_cell.length_c   1.000
_cell.angle_alpha   90.00
_cell.angle_beta   90.00
_cell.angle_gamma   90.00
#
_symmetry.space_group_name_H-M   'P 1'
#
loop_
_entity.id
_entity.type
_entity.pdbx_description
1 polymer ?
#
loop_
_entity_poly.entity_id
_entity_poly.type
_entity_poly.pdbx_seq_one_letter_code
_entity_poly.pdbx_strand_id
1 'polypeptide(L)'
;KDFLHPRTWMKEILLLPALLALGVGLSINNARAVLEAVFNHKSDFARTPKYGIEHKAQQWRSCKYMPLKSLLPIAEMAFAIYFSYFLWFAIEHGQWISVPFLAMFQIGFLYVSLSSFSQWMPRLNFGGGERAAATIPA
;
A
#
# COMPACT_ATOMS: atom_id res chain seq x y z
N LYS A 1 1.81 -14.13 33.20
CA LYS A 1 2.14 -12.78 33.74
C LYS A 1 3.58 -12.53 33.30
N ASP A 2 3.83 -12.29 32.01
CA ASP A 2 5.19 -12.39 31.45
C ASP A 2 5.40 -11.32 30.36
N PHE A 3 5.21 -10.04 30.72
CA PHE A 3 5.15 -8.94 29.74
C PHE A 3 6.41 -8.08 29.62
N LEU A 4 7.44 -8.24 30.45
CA LEU A 4 8.64 -7.43 30.35
C LEU A 4 9.81 -8.22 29.78
N HIS A 5 10.03 -8.07 28.48
CA HIS A 5 11.30 -8.39 27.82
C HIS A 5 12.14 -7.09 27.75
N PRO A 6 12.95 -6.77 28.78
CA PRO A 6 13.64 -5.48 28.87
C PRO A 6 14.64 -5.25 27.71
N ARG A 7 15.12 -6.32 27.06
CA ARG A 7 16.02 -6.21 25.91
C ARG A 7 15.33 -5.93 24.57
N THR A 8 14.05 -6.27 24.39
CA THR A 8 13.33 -5.99 23.13
C THR A 8 12.60 -4.66 23.14
N TRP A 9 12.26 -4.12 24.33
CA TRP A 9 11.52 -2.86 24.43
C TRP A 9 12.22 -1.67 23.75
N MET A 10 13.56 -1.61 23.82
CA MET A 10 14.33 -0.58 23.09
C MET A 10 14.21 -0.73 21.57
N LYS A 11 14.14 -1.97 21.06
CA LYS A 11 13.95 -2.24 19.63
C LYS A 11 12.53 -1.89 19.18
N GLU A 12 11.54 -2.17 20.03
CA GLU A 12 10.14 -1.82 19.77
C GLU A 12 9.95 -0.31 19.71
N ILE A 13 10.51 0.44 20.68
CA ILE A 13 10.47 1.92 20.67
C ILE A 13 11.16 2.48 19.41
N LEU A 14 12.30 1.92 19.01
CA LEU A 14 13.00 2.33 17.79
C LEU A 14 12.20 2.00 16.51
N LEU A 15 11.36 0.97 16.55
CA LEU A 15 10.49 0.57 15.44
C LEU A 15 9.19 1.41 15.38
N LEU A 16 8.74 2.00 16.51
CA LEU A 16 7.51 2.79 16.56
C LEU A 16 7.44 3.89 15.49
N PRO A 17 8.49 4.69 15.22
CA PRO A 17 8.45 5.69 14.15
C PRO A 17 8.18 5.09 12.77
N ALA A 18 8.82 3.96 12.46
CA ALA A 18 8.61 3.26 11.19
C ALA A 18 7.20 2.67 11.10
N LEU A 19 6.70 2.10 12.20
CA LEU A 19 5.33 1.59 12.28
C LEU A 19 4.30 2.70 12.08
N LEU A 20 4.52 3.87 12.70
CA LEU A 20 3.66 5.04 12.54
C LEU A 20 3.67 5.56 11.11
N ALA A 21 4.85 5.68 10.50
CA ALA A 21 4.99 6.09 9.11
C ALA A 21 4.20 5.17 8.16
N LEU A 22 4.33 3.84 8.33
CA LEU A 22 3.59 2.87 7.54
C LEU A 22 2.08 2.91 7.82
N GLY A 23 1.68 3.01 9.10
CA GLY A 23 0.26 3.09 9.48
C GLY A 23 -0.44 4.31 8.89
N VAL A 24 0.22 5.46 8.89
CA VAL A 24 -0.31 6.69 8.29
C VAL A 24 -0.45 6.55 6.78
N GLY A 25 0.55 5.97 6.10
CA GLY A 25 0.46 5.72 4.66
C GLY A 25 -0.73 4.81 4.30
N LEU A 26 -0.93 3.72 5.04
CA LEU A 26 -2.04 2.79 4.82
C LEU A 26 -3.42 3.41 5.12
N SER A 27 -3.48 4.44 5.98
CA SER A 27 -4.73 5.10 6.35
C SER A 27 -5.43 5.79 5.18
N ILE A 28 -4.70 6.26 4.16
CA ILE A 28 -5.27 6.89 2.95
C ILE A 28 -6.11 5.86 2.17
N ASN A 29 -5.57 4.65 1.99
CA ASN A 29 -6.28 3.58 1.30
C ASN A 29 -7.54 3.15 2.06
N ASN A 30 -7.46 3.10 3.40
CA ASN A 30 -8.62 2.84 4.25
C ASN A 30 -9.66 3.97 4.16
N ALA A 31 -9.23 5.24 4.20
CA ALA A 31 -10.10 6.41 4.09
C ALA A 31 -10.85 6.44 2.76
N ARG A 32 -10.19 6.07 1.66
CA ARG A 32 -10.83 5.94 0.34
C ARG A 32 -11.92 4.87 0.34
N ALA A 33 -11.68 3.70 0.91
CA ALA A 33 -12.69 2.65 1.01
C ALA A 33 -13.93 3.10 1.82
N VAL A 34 -13.71 3.88 2.88
CA VAL A 34 -14.78 4.48 3.69
C VAL A 34 -15.55 5.54 2.88
N LEU A 35 -14.84 6.44 2.18
CA LEU A 35 -15.47 7.46 1.33
C LEU A 35 -16.31 6.82 0.22
N GLU A 36 -15.81 5.77 -0.43
CA GLU A 36 -16.57 5.04 -1.45
C GLU A 36 -17.84 4.41 -0.88
N ALA A 37 -17.78 3.85 0.32
CA ALA A 37 -18.94 3.32 1.01
C ALA A 37 -19.96 4.42 1.38
N VAL A 38 -19.50 5.59 1.82
CA VAL A 38 -20.36 6.74 2.16
C VAL A 38 -21.06 7.31 0.92
N PHE A 39 -20.33 7.43 -0.19
CA PHE A 39 -20.88 7.91 -1.47
C PHE A 39 -21.72 6.85 -2.21
N ASN A 40 -22.06 5.74 -1.54
CA ASN A 40 -22.89 4.65 -2.08
C ASN A 40 -22.34 4.07 -3.40
N HIS A 41 -21.03 4.17 -3.59
CA HIS A 41 -20.35 3.30 -4.53
C HIS A 41 -20.37 1.93 -3.88
N LYS A 42 -20.95 0.94 -4.57
CA LYS A 42 -20.88 -0.47 -4.13
C LYS A 42 -19.42 -0.91 -4.18
N SER A 43 -18.67 -0.61 -3.12
CA SER A 43 -17.50 -1.36 -2.76
C SER A 43 -18.03 -2.74 -2.42
N ASP A 44 -17.94 -3.65 -3.38
CA ASP A 44 -18.08 -5.07 -3.10
C ASP A 44 -17.00 -5.40 -2.07
N PHE A 45 -17.36 -5.30 -0.80
CA PHE A 45 -16.91 -6.23 0.21
C PHE A 45 -17.36 -7.60 -0.30
N ALA A 46 -16.67 -8.09 -1.33
CA ALA A 46 -16.84 -9.41 -1.86
C ALA A 46 -16.63 -10.28 -0.63
N ARG A 47 -17.72 -10.85 -0.11
CA ARG A 47 -17.64 -11.80 1.00
C ARG A 47 -16.50 -12.71 0.66
N THR A 48 -15.54 -12.85 1.57
CA THR A 48 -14.37 -13.70 1.37
C THR A 48 -14.87 -15.02 0.81
N PRO A 49 -14.59 -15.34 -0.46
CA PRO A 49 -15.14 -16.55 -1.06
C PRO A 49 -14.56 -17.71 -0.27
N LYS A 50 -15.43 -18.41 0.47
CA LYS A 50 -15.08 -19.69 1.10
C LYS A 50 -14.85 -20.66 -0.05
N TYR A 51 -13.65 -20.70 -0.59
CA TYR A 51 -13.25 -21.74 -1.53
C TYR A 51 -13.18 -23.05 -0.75
N GLY A 52 -14.22 -23.88 -0.88
CA GLY A 52 -14.17 -25.29 -0.53
C GLY A 52 -13.26 -25.99 -1.54
N ILE A 53 -11.97 -26.08 -1.20
CA ILE A 53 -10.98 -26.75 -2.04
C ILE A 53 -11.12 -28.25 -1.82
N GLU A 54 -11.94 -28.94 -2.63
CA GLU A 54 -12.02 -30.42 -2.59
C GLU A 54 -10.97 -31.10 -3.47
N HIS A 55 -10.40 -30.42 -4.48
CA HIS A 55 -9.43 -31.04 -5.38
C HIS A 55 -8.21 -30.16 -5.70
N LYS A 56 -7.03 -30.80 -5.62
CA LYS A 56 -5.67 -30.25 -5.78
C LYS A 56 -5.35 -29.63 -7.16
N ALA A 57 -6.25 -29.68 -8.13
CA ALA A 57 -5.97 -29.37 -9.54
C ALA A 57 -6.82 -28.22 -10.13
N GLN A 58 -7.55 -27.44 -9.32
CA GLN A 58 -8.23 -26.27 -9.85
C GLN A 58 -7.27 -25.07 -10.00
N GLN A 59 -7.11 -24.64 -11.23
CA GLN A 59 -6.33 -23.48 -11.61
C GLN A 59 -6.97 -22.23 -11.01
N TRP A 60 -6.24 -21.56 -10.11
CA TRP A 60 -6.61 -20.30 -9.50
C TRP A 60 -6.86 -19.27 -10.62
N ARG A 61 -8.12 -19.01 -10.96
CA ARG A 61 -8.46 -17.87 -11.83
C ARG A 61 -7.98 -16.64 -11.09
N SER A 62 -6.89 -16.07 -11.58
CA SER A 62 -6.38 -14.77 -11.17
C SER A 62 -7.49 -13.76 -11.37
N CYS A 63 -8.27 -13.51 -10.32
CA CYS A 63 -9.15 -12.36 -10.23
C CYS A 63 -8.23 -11.16 -10.23
N LYS A 64 -7.99 -10.63 -11.43
CA LYS A 64 -7.18 -9.46 -11.70
C LYS A 64 -7.89 -8.28 -11.02
N TYR A 65 -7.54 -8.04 -9.77
CA TYR A 65 -8.02 -6.91 -8.98
C TYR A 65 -7.35 -5.66 -9.57
N MET A 66 -7.95 -5.15 -10.64
CA MET A 66 -7.53 -3.95 -11.33
C MET A 66 -8.50 -2.84 -10.93
N PRO A 67 -8.23 -2.06 -9.87
CA PRO A 67 -8.96 -0.83 -9.64
C PRO A 67 -8.40 0.24 -10.59
N LEU A 68 -8.61 0.06 -11.90
CA LEU A 68 -8.37 1.11 -12.88
C LEU A 68 -9.52 2.12 -12.77
N LYS A 69 -9.35 3.06 -11.83
CA LYS A 69 -10.01 4.39 -11.73
C LYS A 69 -9.84 5.03 -10.33
N SER A 70 -8.87 4.61 -9.51
CA SER A 70 -8.74 5.21 -8.17
C SER A 70 -8.08 6.59 -8.27
N LEU A 71 -8.72 7.62 -7.70
CA LEU A 71 -8.10 8.92 -7.40
C LEU A 71 -6.99 8.80 -6.33
N LEU A 72 -6.73 7.58 -5.86
CA LEU A 72 -5.86 7.25 -4.74
C LEU A 72 -4.37 7.55 -5.04
N PRO A 73 -3.77 7.12 -6.17
CA PRO A 73 -2.39 7.48 -6.51
C PRO A 73 -2.18 8.99 -6.62
N ILE A 74 -3.21 9.73 -7.07
CA ILE A 74 -3.16 11.19 -7.19
C ILE A 74 -3.15 11.82 -5.79
N ALA A 75 -4.03 11.39 -4.90
CA ALA A 75 -4.08 11.87 -3.52
C ALA A 75 -2.79 11.55 -2.75
N GLU A 76 -2.24 10.34 -2.92
CA GLU A 76 -0.99 9.91 -2.29
C GLU A 76 0.20 10.75 -2.77
N MET A 77 0.27 11.03 -4.08
CA MET A 77 1.31 11.89 -4.65
C MET A 77 1.16 13.34 -4.20
N ALA A 78 -0.07 13.85 -4.07
CA ALA A 78 -0.33 15.18 -3.52
C ALA A 78 0.14 15.30 -2.06
N PHE A 79 -0.14 14.30 -1.21
CA PHE A 79 0.36 14.28 0.17
C PHE A 79 1.88 14.18 0.24
N ALA A 80 2.52 13.35 -0.61
CA ALA A 80 3.97 13.26 -0.66
C ALA A 80 4.63 14.61 -1.03
N ILE A 81 4.07 15.35 -2.01
CA ILE A 81 4.57 16.69 -2.38
C ILE A 81 4.32 17.70 -1.26
N TYR A 82 3.14 17.68 -0.65
CA TYR A 82 2.78 18.58 0.45
C TYR A 82 3.71 18.45 1.66
N PHE A 83 3.98 17.21 2.10
CA PHE A 83 4.91 16.98 3.21
C PHE A 83 6.37 17.24 2.84
N SER A 84 6.77 17.06 1.58
CA SER A 84 8.10 17.48 1.10
C SER A 84 8.29 18.99 1.24
N TYR A 85 7.28 19.78 0.88
CA TYR A 85 7.29 21.23 1.04
C TYR A 85 7.33 21.64 2.51
N PHE A 86 6.51 21.03 3.37
CA PHE A 86 6.51 21.32 4.80
C PHE A 86 7.83 20.97 5.48
N LEU A 87 8.47 19.87 5.07
CA LEU A 87 9.78 19.50 5.59
C LEU A 87 10.84 20.53 5.19
N TRP A 88 10.83 20.98 3.93
CA TRP A 88 11.70 22.06 3.47
C TRP A 88 11.48 23.35 4.28
N PHE A 89 10.22 23.76 4.42
CA PHE A 89 9.83 24.95 5.17
C PHE A 89 10.25 24.90 6.65
N ALA A 90 10.14 23.74 7.29
CA ALA A 90 10.58 23.56 8.68
C ALA A 90 12.09 23.68 8.86
N ILE A 91 12.88 23.27 7.85
CA ILE A 91 14.35 23.40 7.84
C ILE A 91 14.74 24.87 7.72
N GLU A 92 14.13 25.61 6.78
CA GLU A 92 14.38 27.05 6.58
C GLU A 92 14.08 27.89 7.82
N HIS A 93 13.00 27.56 8.55
CA HIS A 93 12.64 28.25 9.79
C HIS A 93 13.36 27.74 11.06
N GLY A 94 14.32 26.83 10.92
CA GLY A 94 15.11 26.32 12.04
C GLY A 94 14.27 25.58 13.10
N GLN A 95 13.12 25.03 12.72
CA GLN A 95 12.24 24.28 13.64
C GLN A 95 12.73 22.84 13.83
N TRP A 96 13.90 22.68 14.46
CA TRP A 96 14.61 21.41 14.58
C TRP A 96 13.82 20.29 15.28
N ILE A 97 12.88 20.63 16.17
CA ILE A 97 12.03 19.64 16.86
C ILE A 97 10.99 19.06 15.91
N SER A 98 10.44 19.87 15.00
CA SER A 98 9.40 19.46 14.06
C SER A 98 9.95 18.63 12.90
N VAL A 99 11.21 18.86 12.51
CA VAL A 99 11.87 18.15 11.40
C VAL A 99 11.82 16.62 11.52
N PRO A 100 12.25 15.96 12.61
CA PRO A 100 12.21 14.50 12.70
C PRO A 100 10.78 13.95 12.68
N PHE A 101 9.82 14.69 13.23
CA PHE A 101 8.40 14.31 13.19
C PHE A 101 7.84 14.40 11.76
N LEU A 102 8.07 15.53 11.06
CA LEU A 102 7.67 15.70 9.67
C LEU A 102 8.37 14.71 8.73
N ALA A 103 9.66 14.43 8.97
CA ALA A 103 10.43 13.46 8.20
C ALA A 103 9.83 12.05 8.31
N MET A 104 9.33 11.67 9.48
CA MET A 104 8.64 10.39 9.67
C MET A 104 7.38 10.28 8.80
N PHE A 105 6.54 11.33 8.75
CA PHE A 105 5.38 11.36 7.85
C PHE A 105 5.78 11.35 6.38
N GLN A 106 6.80 12.13 6.05
CA GLN A 106 7.33 12.21 4.69
C GLN A 106 7.76 10.83 4.20
N ILE A 107 8.51 10.07 5.00
CA ILE A 107 8.92 8.70 4.63
C ILE A 107 7.70 7.79 4.42
N GLY A 108 6.69 7.89 5.28
CA GLY A 108 5.44 7.12 5.15
C GLY A 108 4.69 7.41 3.86
N PHE A 109 4.44 8.69 3.56
CA PHE A 109 3.74 9.09 2.33
C PHE A 109 4.56 8.84 1.06
N LEU A 110 5.88 9.04 1.12
CA LEU A 110 6.77 8.76 0.01
C LEU A 110 6.74 7.25 -0.32
N TYR A 111 6.82 6.38 0.69
CA TYR A 111 6.73 4.92 0.48
C TYR A 111 5.43 4.52 -0.21
N VAL A 112 4.30 5.01 0.28
CA VAL A 112 2.99 4.71 -0.31
C VAL A 112 2.87 5.27 -1.72
N SER A 113 3.27 6.52 -1.95
CA SER A 113 3.25 7.13 -3.29
C SER A 113 4.12 6.37 -4.29
N LEU A 114 5.31 5.89 -3.90
CA LEU A 114 6.16 5.05 -4.76
C LEU A 114 5.50 3.70 -5.05
N SER A 115 4.91 3.07 -4.04
CA SER A 115 4.26 1.77 -4.22
C SER A 115 3.07 1.85 -5.18
N SER A 116 2.28 2.92 -5.08
CA SER A 116 1.16 3.20 -5.98
C SER A 116 1.61 3.60 -7.38
N PHE A 117 2.71 4.34 -7.52
CA PHE A 117 3.31 4.63 -8.82
C PHE A 117 3.83 3.35 -9.51
N SER A 118 4.47 2.46 -8.76
CA SER A 118 4.94 1.16 -9.26
C SER A 118 3.79 0.25 -9.70
N GLN A 119 2.66 0.30 -9.02
CA GLN A 119 1.44 -0.40 -9.42
C GLN A 119 0.76 0.23 -10.65
N TRP A 120 0.84 1.57 -10.78
CA TRP A 120 0.29 2.30 -11.92
C TRP A 120 1.13 2.12 -13.19
N MET A 121 2.46 2.00 -13.06
CA MET A 121 3.33 1.62 -14.16
C MET A 121 2.92 0.22 -14.62
N PRO A 122 2.28 0.07 -15.79
CA PRO A 122 1.84 -1.23 -16.25
C PRO A 122 3.10 -2.08 -16.31
N ARG A 123 3.14 -3.17 -15.54
CA ARG A 123 4.21 -4.16 -15.66
C ARG A 123 4.34 -4.41 -17.15
N LEU A 124 5.46 -3.98 -17.74
CA LEU A 124 5.84 -4.30 -19.11
C LEU A 124 6.03 -5.81 -19.09
N ASN A 125 4.91 -6.51 -19.24
CA ASN A 125 4.88 -7.93 -19.39
C ASN A 125 5.44 -8.13 -20.80
N PHE A 126 6.76 -8.26 -20.88
CA PHE A 126 7.44 -8.83 -22.02
C PHE A 126 6.97 -10.28 -22.07
N GLY A 127 5.79 -10.48 -22.66
CA GLY A 127 5.27 -11.78 -23.01
C GLY A 127 6.21 -12.35 -24.05
N GLY A 128 7.19 -13.12 -23.58
CA GLY A 128 7.98 -14.01 -24.41
C GLY A 128 7.03 -14.86 -25.26
N GLY A 129 7.31 -14.87 -26.55
CA GLY A 129 6.48 -15.43 -27.59
C GLY A 129 6.04 -16.87 -27.35
N GLU A 130 4.91 -17.17 -27.98
CA GLU A 130 4.48 -18.47 -28.50
C GLU A 130 5.30 -19.68 -28.04
N ARG A 131 4.75 -20.44 -27.10
CA ARG A 131 5.01 -21.88 -27.06
C ARG A 131 3.94 -22.58 -27.88
N ALA A 132 4.31 -22.84 -29.12
CA ALA A 132 3.66 -23.77 -30.02
C ALA A 132 3.58 -25.19 -29.42
N ALA A 133 2.56 -25.92 -29.89
CA ALA A 133 2.49 -27.37 -30.05
C ALA A 133 2.59 -28.26 -28.80
N ALA A 134 1.42 -28.76 -28.37
CA ALA A 134 1.25 -30.17 -28.01
C ALA A 134 -0.20 -30.60 -28.30
N THR A 135 -0.39 -31.12 -29.51
CA THR A 135 -1.50 -31.96 -29.93
C THR A 135 -1.79 -33.09 -28.95
N ILE A 136 -3.06 -33.32 -28.60
CA ILE A 136 -3.56 -34.64 -28.19
C ILE A 136 -4.76 -34.95 -29.09
N PRO A 137 -4.67 -35.95 -30.00
CA PRO A 137 -5.79 -36.37 -30.84
C PRO A 137 -6.83 -37.19 -30.03
N ALA A 138 -7.98 -37.36 -30.68
CA ALA A 138 -9.25 -37.92 -30.21
C ALA A 138 -9.19 -39.25 -29.42
#